data_AF-A0A966Q555-F1
#
_entry.id   AF-A0A966Q555-F1
#
_cell.length_a   1.000
_cell.length_b   1.000
_cell.length_c   1.000
_cell.angle_alpha   90.00
_cell.angle_beta   90.00
_cell.angle_gamma   90.00
#
_symmetry.space_group_name_H-M   'P 1'
#
loop_
_entity.id
_entity.type
_entity.pdbx_description
1 polymer ?
#
loop_
_entity_poly.entity_id
_entity_poly.type
_entity_poly.pdbx_seq_one_letter_code
_entity_poly.pdbx_strand_id
1 'polypeptide(L)' 'MGNHFRGLCEMTVALGGTGLFCFTLLQAVGGRDEEMTLMQAFQPYFSHLALGVVLVLGSWVSGFLYGKSLLKK' A
#
# COMPACT_ATOMS: atom_id res chain seq x y z
N MET A 1 -14.96 -21.19 -8.11
CA MET A 1 -14.10 -20.29 -8.90
C MET A 1 -13.92 -18.89 -8.31
N GLY A 2 -14.81 -18.37 -7.43
CA GLY A 2 -14.68 -17.01 -6.87
C GLY A 2 -13.48 -16.74 -5.94
N ASN A 3 -13.01 -17.73 -5.17
CA ASN A 3 -11.91 -17.51 -4.20
C ASN A 3 -10.55 -17.22 -4.86
N HIS A 4 -10.24 -17.84 -5.99
CA HIS A 4 -8.95 -17.68 -6.66
C HIS A 4 -8.82 -16.28 -7.29
N PHE A 5 -9.88 -15.79 -7.93
CA PHE A 5 -9.90 -14.46 -8.54
C PHE A 5 -9.81 -13.36 -7.48
N ARG A 6 -10.53 -13.53 -6.36
CA ARG A 6 -10.46 -12.61 -5.23
C ARG A 6 -9.07 -12.58 -4.59
N GLY A 7 -8.47 -13.74 -4.35
CA GLY A 7 -7.10 -13.83 -3.82
C GLY A 7 -6.09 -13.17 -4.75
N LEU A 8 -6.25 -13.33 -6.07
CA LEU A 8 -5.41 -12.67 -7.07
C LEU A 8 -5.57 -11.14 -7.00
N CYS A 9 -6.81 -10.62 -6.95
CA CYS A 9 -7.06 -9.19 -6.78
C CYS A 9 -6.45 -8.65 -5.48
N GLU A 10 -6.62 -9.35 -4.35
CA GLU A 10 -6.05 -8.94 -3.06
C GLU A 10 -4.50 -8.89 -3.10
N MET A 11 -3.87 -9.86 -3.78
CA MET A 11 -2.42 -9.87 -4.04
C MET A 11 -1.99 -8.73 -4.96
N THR A 12 -2.70 -8.47 -6.06
CA THR A 12 -2.40 -7.37 -6.98
C THR A 12 -2.55 -6.02 -6.29
N VAL A 13 -3.57 -5.85 -5.44
CA VAL A 13 -3.79 -4.62 -4.66
C VAL A 13 -2.69 -4.45 -3.62
N ALA A 14 -2.27 -5.51 -2.93
CA ALA A 14 -1.16 -5.46 -1.97
C ALA A 14 0.17 -5.11 -2.65
N LEU A 15 0.49 -5.79 -3.75
CA LEU A 15 1.71 -5.55 -4.53
C LEU A 15 1.70 -4.16 -5.15
N GLY A 16 0.55 -3.72 -5.67
CA GLY A 16 0.35 -2.39 -6.24
C GLY A 16 0.52 -1.29 -5.19
N GLY A 17 -0.14 -1.41 -4.04
CA GLY A 17 -0.01 -0.47 -2.92
C GLY A 17 1.42 -0.41 -2.37
N THR A 18 2.08 -1.57 -2.22
CA THR A 18 3.47 -1.65 -1.77
C THR A 18 4.42 -1.03 -2.79
N GLY A 19 4.24 -1.32 -4.09
CA GLY A 19 5.04 -0.76 -5.16
C GLY A 19 4.90 0.76 -5.25
N LEU A 20 3.67 1.27 -5.19
CA LEU A 20 3.39 2.71 -5.13
C LEU A 20 4.06 3.36 -3.93
N PHE A 21 3.92 2.76 -2.74
CA PHE A 21 4.53 3.28 -1.52
C PHE A 21 6.06 3.34 -1.61
N CYS A 22 6.70 2.24 -2.02
CA CYS A 22 8.16 2.17 -2.17
C CYS A 22 8.68 3.13 -3.25
N PHE A 23 8.02 3.22 -4.41
CA PHE A 23 8.42 4.11 -5.50
C PHE A 23 8.29 5.58 -5.08
N THR A 24 7.22 5.92 -4.36
CA THR A 24 6.98 7.26 -3.84
C THR A 24 8.03 7.64 -2.78
N LEU A 25 8.42 6.70 -1.91
CA LEU A 25 9.52 6.89 -0.97
C LEU A 25 10.86 7.15 -1.68
N LEU A 26 11.16 6.37 -2.72
CA LEU A 26 12.39 6.55 -3.51
C LEU A 26 12.41 7.91 -4.21
N GLN A 27 11.28 8.38 -4.74
CA GLN A 27 11.18 9.73 -5.33
C GLN A 27 11.34 10.84 -4.29
N ALA A 28 10.68 10.70 -3.14
CA ALA A 28 10.74 11.70 -2.08
C ALA A 28 12.15 11.81 -1.46
N VAL A 29 12.85 10.68 -1.28
CA VAL A 29 14.22 10.65 -0.75
C VAL A 29 15.24 11.02 -1.82
N GLY A 30 15.08 10.54 -3.05
CA GLY A 30 16.01 10.80 -4.16
C GLY A 30 15.94 12.22 -4.71
N GLY A 31 14.79 12.90 -4.59
CA GLY A 31 14.62 14.30 -4.95
C GLY A 31 14.86 15.29 -3.81
N ARG A 32 15.33 14.82 -2.65
CA ARG A 32 15.55 15.66 -1.47
C ARG A 32 16.89 16.41 -1.59
N ASP A 33 16.84 17.73 -1.70
CA ASP A 33 18.01 18.59 -1.46
C ASP A 33 18.43 18.56 0.01
N GLU A 34 19.73 18.70 0.28
CA GLU A 34 20.30 18.57 1.64
C GLU A 34 19.70 19.55 2.67
N GLU A 35 19.19 20.69 2.22
CA GLU A 35 18.55 21.71 3.06
C GLU A 35 17.07 21.40 3.38
N MET A 36 16.44 20.45 2.68
CA MET A 36 15.02 20.13 2.88
C MET A 36 14.78 19.12 4.00
N THR A 37 13.86 19.49 4.90
CA THR A 37 13.38 18.56 5.94
C THR A 37 12.61 17.39 5.30
N LEU A 38 12.70 16.19 5.91
CA LEU A 38 11.99 15.00 5.43
C LEU A 38 10.48 15.25 5.27
N MET A 39 9.87 16.00 6.19
CA MET A 39 8.45 16.36 6.12
C MET A 39 8.11 17.22 4.89
N GLN A 40 8.96 18.18 4.51
CA GLN A 40 8.77 18.97 3.29
C GLN A 40 8.93 18.13 2.02
N ALA A 41 9.92 17.24 1.99
CA ALA A 41 10.14 16.35 0.85
C ALA A 41 8.94 15.40 0.60
N PHE A 42 8.25 14.98 1.66
CA PHE A 42 7.05 14.14 1.55
C PHE A 42 5.75 14.90 1.27
N GLN A 43 5.71 16.21 1.50
CA GLN A 43 4.51 17.03 1.36
C GLN A 43 3.83 16.91 -0.02
N PRO A 44 4.55 16.97 -1.17
CA PRO A 44 3.93 16.79 -2.48
C PRO A 44 3.47 15.34 -2.75
N TYR A 45 4.06 14.37 -2.06
CA TYR A 45 3.79 12.95 -2.24
C TYR A 45 2.80 12.37 -1.22
N PHE A 46 2.29 13.20 -0.30
CA PHE A 46 1.46 12.77 0.80
C PHE A 46 0.20 12.02 0.34
N SER A 47 -0.44 12.50 -0.74
CA SER A 47 -1.62 11.85 -1.34
C SER A 47 -1.31 10.43 -1.85
N HIS A 48 -0.14 10.24 -2.47
CA HIS A 48 0.30 8.95 -3.02
C HIS A 48 0.70 7.97 -1.90
N LEU A 49 1.37 8.48 -0.86
CA LEU A 49 1.69 7.70 0.34
C LEU A 49 0.42 7.27 1.08
N ALA A 50 -0.53 8.18 1.29
CA ALA A 50 -1.82 7.87 1.90
C ALA A 50 -2.60 6.83 1.09
N LEU A 51 -2.61 6.95 -0.25
CA LEU A 51 -3.22 5.95 -1.13
C LEU A 51 -2.55 4.59 -1.00
N GLY A 52 -1.22 4.54 -1.00
CA GLY A 52 -0.45 3.30 -0.79
C GLY A 52 -0.80 2.64 0.54
N VAL A 53 -0.85 3.41 1.63
CA VAL A 53 -1.23 2.92 2.96
C VAL A 53 -2.67 2.39 2.96
N VAL A 54 -3.62 3.12 2.37
CA VAL A 54 -5.03 2.67 2.30
C VAL A 54 -5.16 1.38 1.49
N LEU A 55 -4.45 1.23 0.38
CA LEU A 55 -4.47 0.02 -0.43
C LEU A 55 -3.88 -1.18 0.32
N VAL A 56 -2.77 -0.98 1.04
CA VAL A 56 -2.14 -2.02 1.86
C VAL A 56 -3.04 -2.43 3.03
N LEU A 57 -3.56 -1.46 3.79
CA LEU A 57 -4.47 -1.73 4.91
C LEU A 57 -5.79 -2.37 4.44
N GLY A 58 -6.34 -1.91 3.32
CA GLY A 58 -7.56 -2.47 2.71
C GLY A 58 -7.37 -3.92 2.30
N SER A 59 -6.24 -4.24 1.64
CA SER A 59 -5.89 -5.63 1.33
C SER A 59 -5.76 -6.48 2.59
N TRP A 60 -5.10 -5.95 3.63
CA TRP A 60 -4.89 -6.67 4.89
C TRP A 60 -6.18 -6.94 5.66
N VAL A 61 -7.09 -5.96 5.77
CA VAL A 61 -8.41 -6.14 6.38
C VAL A 61 -9.23 -7.18 5.63
N SER A 62 -9.19 -7.16 4.29
CA SER A 62 -9.91 -8.15 3.49
C SER A 62 -9.38 -9.57 3.70
N GLY A 63 -8.06 -9.74 3.77
CA GLY A 63 -7.39 -11.00 4.03
C GLY A 63 -7.65 -11.52 5.45
N PHE A 64 -7.66 -10.64 6.45
CA PHE A 64 -7.97 -10.99 7.84
C PHE A 64 -9.43 -11.47 7.97
N LEU A 65 -10.39 -10.77 7.36
CA LEU A 65 -11.80 -11.17 7.35
C LEU A 65 -12.00 -12.52 6.64
N TYR A 66 -11.27 -12.75 5.55
CA TYR A 66 -11.30 -14.03 4.83
C TYR A 66 -10.72 -15.18 5.66
N GLY A 67 -9.53 -15.00 6.26
CA GLY A 67 -8.92 -15.98 7.15
C GLY A 67 -9.80 -16.31 8.36
N LYS A 68 -10.45 -15.28 8.94
CA LYS A 68 -11.43 -15.46 10.01
C LYS A 68 -12.65 -16.26 9.56
N SER A 69 -13.11 -16.10 8.32
CA SER A 69 -14.21 -16.88 7.75
C SER A 69 -13.83 -18.33 7.46
N LEU A 70 -12.56 -18.61 7.16
CA LEU A 70 -12.06 -19.99 6.99
C LEU A 70 -11.90 -20.72 8.33
N LEU A 71 -11.46 -20.02 9.38
CA LEU A 71 -11.29 -20.58 10.73
C LEU A 71 -12.61 -20.80 11.49
N LYS A 72 -13.69 -20.14 11.06
CA LYS A 72 -15.04 -20.33 11.62
C LYS A 72 -15.77 -21.55 11.04
N LYS A 73 -15.16 -22.26 10.11
CA LYS A 73 -15.71 -23.43 9.42
C LYS A 73 -14.94 -24.68 9.84
#